data_AF-A0A4Q4ZUP3-F1
#
_entry.id   AF-A0A4Q4ZUP3-F1
#
_cell.length_a   1.000
_cell.length_b   1.000
_cell.length_c   1.000
_cell.angle_alpha   90.00
_cell.angle_beta   90.00
_cell.angle_gamma   90.00
#
_symmetry.space_group_name_H-M   'P 1'
#
loop_
_entity.id
_entity.type
_entity.pdbx_description
1 polymer ?
#
loop_
_entity_poly.entity_id
_entity_poly.type
_entity_poly.pdbx_seq_one_letter_code
_entity_poly.pdbx_strand_id
1 'polypeptide(L)'
;MASTPLGSPETARARRSMPRRQGRGQTSVWNSAAQAEAGSGLSGSEAQDFESQQTASEEEVAEHDEVAGNSELVHEDDICPICQLLLYNPVTTTCKHTLCRFCMATWASISLTEPMAIVDVDEEPVAFDPVSELQARCPMCRTLASASLNVSRAEELKKKYPRTWAAREADGERDLVDGEDIQTVTVYIGNRHEWVAPRPDDRAQNQHRWTFFVKSSRTDIIEEVHIFLHPTFRPSRVVCQRRPYQITRLGWGVFVITASVILKAGYSWVSDDALDSPDGAPKGMLPLEWMLDFEGFNGKGSMGRCRLKVKNDRDWQDVSEEEAEDNREWTRMVRQYERDGRYEPRH
;
A
#
# COMPACT_ATOMS: atom_id res chain seq x y z
N MET A 1 -56.96 6.99 53.43
CA MET A 1 -56.42 8.00 54.35
C MET A 1 -54.93 7.74 54.49
N ALA A 2 -54.12 8.76 54.17
CA ALA A 2 -52.72 9.01 54.53
C ALA A 2 -51.65 7.92 54.26
N SER A 3 -50.40 8.19 53.91
CA SER A 3 -49.63 9.35 53.43
C SER A 3 -48.22 8.79 53.11
N THR A 4 -47.62 9.22 52.01
CA THR A 4 -46.16 9.18 51.69
C THR A 4 -45.36 10.08 52.70
N PRO A 5 -44.02 10.32 52.65
CA PRO A 5 -42.93 9.85 51.75
C PRO A 5 -41.49 9.72 52.39
N LEU A 6 -40.48 9.58 51.50
CA LEU A 6 -39.11 10.15 51.52
C LEU A 6 -37.92 9.21 51.78
N GLY A 7 -36.96 9.24 50.83
CA GLY A 7 -35.58 8.82 51.06
C GLY A 7 -34.76 8.50 49.80
N SER A 8 -34.63 9.44 48.86
CA SER A 8 -33.46 9.44 47.95
C SER A 8 -32.25 10.05 48.68
N PRO A 9 -31.02 9.72 48.26
CA PRO A 9 -30.15 10.81 47.87
C PRO A 9 -29.44 10.61 46.52
N GLU A 10 -29.12 11.77 45.99
CA GLU A 10 -28.55 12.12 44.70
C GLU A 10 -27.07 11.75 44.52
N THR A 11 -26.75 11.49 43.24
CA THR A 11 -25.57 11.95 42.48
C THR A 11 -24.15 11.70 43.00
N ALA A 12 -23.36 11.00 42.19
CA ALA A 12 -22.00 11.44 41.88
C ALA A 12 -21.62 11.06 40.43
N ARG A 13 -21.65 12.07 39.55
CA ARG A 13 -20.98 12.09 38.25
C ARG A 13 -19.46 12.06 38.49
N ALA A 14 -18.75 11.06 37.99
CA ALA A 14 -17.30 11.15 37.80
C ALA A 14 -17.01 11.53 36.34
N ARG A 15 -16.71 12.82 36.13
CA ARG A 15 -16.13 13.36 34.90
C ARG A 15 -14.63 13.08 34.87
N ARG A 16 -14.16 12.75 33.67
CA ARG A 16 -12.84 12.97 33.06
C ARG A 16 -11.80 13.71 33.91
N SER A 17 -10.63 13.12 34.06
CA SER A 17 -9.36 13.84 34.21
C SER A 17 -8.21 13.07 33.54
N MET A 18 -7.78 13.61 32.40
CA MET A 18 -6.51 13.28 31.75
C MET A 18 -5.35 13.76 32.63
N PRO A 19 -4.25 13.00 32.75
CA PRO A 19 -2.99 13.57 33.20
C PRO A 19 -2.35 14.38 32.05
N ARG A 20 -2.28 15.69 32.27
CA ARG A 20 -1.45 16.66 31.54
C ARG A 20 0.01 16.20 31.56
N ARG A 21 0.57 15.97 30.38
CA ARG A 21 2.03 15.87 30.15
C ARG A 21 2.63 17.27 30.35
N GLN A 22 3.36 17.46 31.43
CA GLN A 22 4.13 18.69 31.65
C GLN A 22 5.31 18.70 30.67
N GLY A 23 5.35 19.72 29.81
CA GLY A 23 6.55 20.11 29.12
C GLY A 23 7.48 20.87 30.06
N ARG A 24 8.73 20.43 30.13
CA ARG A 24 9.87 21.31 30.38
C ARG A 24 10.78 21.19 29.17
N GLY A 25 10.92 22.30 28.46
CA GLY A 25 11.90 22.44 27.40
C GLY A 25 13.30 22.46 27.96
N GLN A 26 14.26 22.10 27.10
CA GLN A 26 15.60 22.65 27.12
C GLN A 26 16.04 22.81 25.67
N THR A 27 16.13 24.07 25.28
CA THR A 27 16.79 24.59 24.09
C THR A 27 18.29 24.69 24.35
N SER A 28 19.12 24.18 23.45
CA SER A 28 20.52 24.57 23.29
C SER A 28 20.81 24.43 21.79
N VAL A 29 20.82 25.49 20.98
CA VAL A 29 21.85 26.55 20.90
C VAL A 29 23.24 25.97 21.01
N TRP A 30 23.85 25.71 19.85
CA TRP A 30 25.30 25.69 19.69
C TRP A 30 25.64 26.50 18.44
N ASN A 31 26.14 27.71 18.67
CA ASN A 31 26.85 28.51 17.68
C ASN A 31 28.36 28.30 17.90
N SER A 32 29.03 28.00 16.78
CA SER A 32 30.31 28.56 16.29
C SER A 32 31.58 28.56 17.16
N ALA A 33 32.63 27.90 16.62
CA ALA A 33 34.00 28.41 16.46
C ALA A 33 34.74 27.44 15.49
N ALA A 34 35.09 27.81 14.26
CA ALA A 34 36.19 28.68 13.82
C ALA A 34 37.59 28.05 13.92
N GLN A 35 38.19 27.75 12.75
CA GLN A 35 39.61 27.73 12.37
C GLN A 35 39.65 27.41 10.85
N ALA A 36 39.81 28.38 9.94
CA ALA A 36 41.02 29.07 9.50
C ALA A 36 42.07 28.15 8.84
N GLU A 37 42.30 28.32 7.53
CA GLU A 37 43.57 28.53 6.79
C GLU A 37 43.24 28.66 5.28
N ALA A 38 43.43 29.84 4.67
CA ALA A 38 44.48 30.17 3.68
C ALA A 38 44.39 29.38 2.34
N GLY A 39 44.29 29.98 1.15
CA GLY A 39 44.39 31.38 0.74
C GLY A 39 44.31 31.53 -0.79
N SER A 40 44.57 32.77 -1.25
CA SER A 40 45.00 33.15 -2.62
C SER A 40 43.94 33.01 -3.72
N GLY A 41 43.54 34.03 -4.50
CA GLY A 41 44.00 35.39 -4.69
C GLY A 41 43.47 35.90 -6.05
N LEU A 42 43.42 37.23 -6.20
CA LEU A 42 43.31 38.01 -7.45
C LEU A 42 41.93 37.94 -8.16
N SER A 43 41.32 38.97 -8.72
CA SER A 43 41.50 40.42 -8.90
C SER A 43 40.17 40.88 -9.57
N GLY A 44 39.55 41.99 -9.16
CA GLY A 44 39.47 43.25 -9.94
C GLY A 44 38.97 43.06 -11.40
N SER A 45 38.02 43.80 -11.95
CA SER A 45 37.28 45.00 -11.57
C SER A 45 36.23 45.27 -12.65
N GLU A 46 35.30 46.18 -12.32
CA GLU A 46 34.62 47.11 -13.22
C GLU A 46 33.41 46.66 -14.07
N ALA A 47 32.29 47.24 -13.63
CA ALA A 47 31.10 47.54 -14.39
C ALA A 47 31.41 48.46 -15.58
N GLN A 48 30.70 48.25 -16.71
CA GLN A 48 30.34 49.33 -17.63
C GLN A 48 28.94 49.10 -18.18
N ASP A 49 28.14 50.14 -17.98
CA ASP A 49 26.89 50.46 -18.66
C ASP A 49 27.09 50.52 -20.19
N PHE A 50 26.12 50.02 -20.95
CA PHE A 50 25.85 50.58 -22.29
C PHE A 50 24.38 50.38 -22.67
N GLU A 51 23.62 51.45 -22.48
CA GLU A 51 22.29 51.69 -23.04
C GLU A 51 22.46 52.31 -24.43
N SER A 52 21.77 51.78 -25.46
CA SER A 52 21.39 52.51 -26.69
C SER A 52 20.41 51.72 -27.58
N GLN A 53 19.13 52.07 -27.43
CA GLN A 53 18.11 52.40 -28.44
C GLN A 53 18.10 51.76 -29.86
N GLN A 54 16.92 51.18 -30.15
CA GLN A 54 16.04 51.31 -31.34
C GLN A 54 16.61 51.11 -32.76
N THR A 55 15.96 50.23 -33.55
CA THR A 55 15.14 50.63 -34.71
C THR A 55 14.36 49.43 -35.26
N ALA A 56 13.11 49.70 -35.64
CA ALA A 56 12.25 48.79 -36.38
C ALA A 56 12.56 48.90 -37.89
N SER A 57 12.47 47.78 -38.59
CA SER A 57 12.18 47.74 -40.02
C SER A 57 11.53 46.41 -40.35
N GLU A 58 10.27 46.50 -40.78
CA GLU A 58 9.52 45.47 -41.47
C GLU A 58 10.18 45.18 -42.81
N GLU A 59 10.43 43.91 -43.12
CA GLU A 59 10.40 43.44 -44.50
C GLU A 59 10.18 41.93 -44.54
N GLU A 60 9.07 41.57 -45.19
CA GLU A 60 8.64 40.22 -45.53
C GLU A 60 9.67 39.52 -46.41
N VAL A 61 10.07 38.30 -46.05
CA VAL A 61 10.46 37.31 -47.04
C VAL A 61 9.83 35.98 -46.65
N ALA A 62 8.85 35.59 -47.46
CA ALA A 62 8.22 34.31 -47.41
C ALA A 62 9.17 33.22 -47.93
N GLU A 63 9.03 32.06 -47.29
CA GLU A 63 8.77 30.78 -47.95
C GLU A 63 9.89 29.71 -48.00
N HIS A 64 9.44 28.49 -47.65
CA HIS A 64 10.01 27.13 -47.76
C HIS A 64 10.95 26.71 -46.61
N ASP A 65 10.66 25.68 -45.81
CA ASP A 65 10.15 24.36 -46.20
C ASP A 65 9.36 23.67 -45.06
N GLU A 66 8.37 22.88 -45.46
CA GLU A 66 7.25 22.39 -44.68
C GLU A 66 7.60 21.15 -43.84
N VAL A 67 7.48 21.25 -42.52
CA VAL A 67 7.15 20.11 -41.65
C VAL A 67 5.77 20.33 -41.04
N ALA A 68 4.78 20.67 -41.88
CA ALA A 68 3.38 20.81 -41.49
C ALA A 68 2.67 19.45 -41.55
N GLY A 69 3.12 18.51 -40.73
CA GLY A 69 2.46 17.22 -40.51
C GLY A 69 1.34 17.28 -39.47
N ASN A 70 0.41 18.24 -39.58
CA ASN A 70 -0.91 18.33 -38.93
C ASN A 70 -1.03 17.68 -37.52
N SER A 71 -0.51 18.36 -36.50
CA SER A 71 -0.77 18.05 -35.08
C SER A 71 -2.22 18.41 -34.74
N GLU A 72 -3.02 17.43 -34.32
CA GLU A 72 -4.36 17.69 -33.78
C GLU A 72 -4.22 18.53 -32.50
N LEU A 73 -4.71 19.77 -32.53
CA LEU A 73 -4.72 20.63 -31.35
C LEU A 73 -5.81 20.13 -30.39
N VAL A 74 -5.39 19.59 -29.24
CA VAL A 74 -6.30 19.09 -28.21
C VAL A 74 -6.81 20.26 -27.37
N HIS A 75 -8.13 20.35 -27.22
CA HIS A 75 -8.77 21.37 -26.38
C HIS A 75 -8.43 21.16 -24.89
N GLU A 76 -8.29 22.23 -24.10
CA GLU A 76 -7.91 22.17 -22.68
C GLU A 76 -8.82 21.26 -21.83
N ASP A 77 -10.14 21.31 -22.05
CA ASP A 77 -11.12 20.42 -21.39
C ASP A 77 -11.01 18.92 -21.74
N ASP A 78 -10.24 18.59 -22.77
CA ASP A 78 -9.97 17.22 -23.23
C ASP A 78 -8.62 16.71 -22.71
N ILE A 79 -7.88 17.53 -21.96
CA ILE A 79 -6.57 17.22 -21.37
C ILE A 79 -6.75 16.71 -19.94
N CYS A 80 -5.99 15.67 -19.59
CA CYS A 80 -5.93 15.18 -18.22
C CYS A 80 -5.13 16.16 -17.35
N PRO A 81 -5.66 16.62 -16.20
CA PRO A 81 -4.96 17.57 -15.34
C PRO A 81 -3.73 16.99 -14.64
N ILE A 82 -3.52 15.66 -14.69
CA ILE A 82 -2.38 14.98 -14.06
C ILE A 82 -1.23 14.81 -15.04
N CYS A 83 -1.47 14.12 -16.17
CA CYS A 83 -0.41 13.88 -17.15
C CYS A 83 -0.30 14.98 -18.22
N GLN A 84 -1.24 15.93 -18.27
CA GLN A 84 -1.28 17.02 -19.26
C GLN A 84 -1.32 16.54 -20.73
N LEU A 85 -1.80 15.31 -20.94
CA LEU A 85 -2.04 14.70 -22.25
C LEU A 85 -3.53 14.50 -22.48
N LEU A 86 -3.93 14.18 -23.73
CA LEU A 86 -5.30 13.78 -24.06
C LEU A 86 -5.79 12.69 -23.07
N LEU A 87 -6.99 12.92 -22.53
CA LEU A 87 -7.68 11.96 -21.65
C LEU A 87 -7.79 10.59 -22.34
N TYR A 88 -7.16 9.59 -21.74
CA TYR A 88 -7.16 8.20 -22.22
C TYR A 88 -7.81 7.30 -21.17
N ASN A 89 -8.80 6.50 -21.60
CA ASN A 89 -9.71 5.76 -20.72
C ASN A 89 -10.18 6.62 -19.52
N PRO A 90 -10.87 7.75 -19.77
CA PRO A 90 -11.23 8.70 -18.72
C PRO A 90 -12.10 8.06 -17.65
N VAL A 91 -11.84 8.42 -16.40
CA VAL A 91 -12.70 8.15 -15.25
C VAL A 91 -13.25 9.45 -14.71
N THR A 92 -14.52 9.46 -14.35
CA THR A 92 -15.18 10.62 -13.75
C THR A 92 -15.44 10.33 -12.28
N THR A 93 -14.99 11.24 -11.42
CA THR A 93 -15.20 11.16 -9.97
C THR A 93 -16.60 11.61 -9.58
N THR A 94 -17.09 11.23 -8.40
CA THR A 94 -18.38 11.71 -7.86
C THR A 94 -18.41 13.23 -7.64
N CYS A 95 -17.25 13.86 -7.46
CA CYS A 95 -17.10 15.31 -7.45
C CYS A 95 -16.97 15.94 -8.85
N LYS A 96 -17.24 15.16 -9.91
CA LYS A 96 -17.32 15.55 -11.33
C LYS A 96 -16.01 15.97 -12.01
N HIS A 97 -14.85 15.65 -11.43
CA HIS A 97 -13.57 15.80 -12.12
C HIS A 97 -13.28 14.57 -12.96
N THR A 98 -12.72 14.78 -14.16
CA THR A 98 -12.37 13.72 -15.10
C THR A 98 -10.87 13.66 -15.30
N LEU A 99 -10.30 12.46 -15.25
CA LEU A 99 -8.89 12.21 -15.45
C LEU A 99 -8.66 10.82 -16.09
N CYS A 100 -7.46 10.53 -16.58
CA CYS A 100 -7.15 9.20 -17.11
C CYS A 100 -7.32 8.13 -16.02
N ARG A 101 -7.79 6.93 -16.40
CA ARG A 101 -7.87 5.76 -15.51
C ARG A 101 -6.56 5.50 -14.77
N PHE A 102 -5.44 5.49 -15.51
CA PHE A 102 -4.12 5.26 -14.94
C PHE A 102 -3.74 6.36 -13.95
N CYS A 103 -3.87 7.64 -14.31
CA CYS A 103 -3.58 8.75 -13.41
C CYS A 103 -4.41 8.70 -12.11
N MET A 104 -5.69 8.32 -12.18
CA MET A 104 -6.51 8.14 -11.00
C MET A 104 -6.00 6.96 -10.17
N ALA A 105 -5.65 5.83 -10.80
CA ALA A 105 -5.11 4.64 -10.15
C ALA A 105 -3.78 4.92 -9.42
N THR A 106 -2.87 5.65 -10.05
CA THR A 106 -1.60 6.03 -9.43
C THR A 106 -1.86 6.95 -8.24
N TRP A 107 -2.70 7.96 -8.40
CA TRP A 107 -3.04 8.88 -7.31
C TRP A 107 -3.78 8.19 -6.16
N ALA A 108 -4.69 7.28 -6.50
CA ALA A 108 -5.40 6.42 -5.58
C ALA A 108 -4.43 5.69 -4.67
N SER A 109 -3.44 5.03 -5.28
CA SER A 109 -2.45 4.28 -4.54
C SER A 109 -1.77 5.19 -3.52
N ILE A 110 -1.36 6.40 -3.90
CA ILE A 110 -0.67 7.35 -3.01
C ILE A 110 -1.61 7.89 -1.92
N SER A 111 -2.85 8.20 -2.27
CA SER A 111 -3.81 8.86 -1.38
C SER A 111 -4.54 7.91 -0.43
N LEU A 112 -4.45 6.60 -0.65
CA LEU A 112 -4.95 5.59 0.26
C LEU A 112 -4.00 5.43 1.45
N THR A 113 -4.25 6.20 2.50
CA THR A 113 -3.85 5.85 3.87
C THR A 113 -5.08 5.26 4.57
N GLU A 114 -5.60 4.15 4.08
CA GLU A 114 -6.69 3.47 4.80
C GLU A 114 -6.08 2.65 5.93
N PRO A 115 -6.37 2.97 7.21
CA PRO A 115 -6.02 2.08 8.31
C PRO A 115 -6.77 0.75 8.13
N MET A 116 -6.22 -0.32 8.74
CA MET A 116 -6.85 -1.64 8.75
C MET A 116 -8.33 -1.53 9.14
N ALA A 117 -9.23 -1.97 8.25
CA ALA A 117 -10.68 -1.94 8.47
C ALA A 117 -11.17 -3.29 8.99
N ILE A 118 -11.89 -3.31 10.11
CA ILE A 118 -12.46 -4.53 10.68
C ILE A 118 -13.71 -4.92 9.87
N VAL A 119 -13.70 -6.13 9.30
CA VAL A 119 -14.73 -6.65 8.40
C VAL A 119 -15.11 -8.10 8.77
N ASP A 120 -16.20 -8.59 8.17
CA ASP A 120 -16.72 -9.94 8.41
C ASP A 120 -15.72 -11.00 7.88
N VAL A 121 -15.58 -12.12 8.59
CA VAL A 121 -14.67 -13.23 8.26
C VAL A 121 -14.99 -13.90 6.92
N ASP A 122 -16.22 -13.73 6.46
CA ASP A 122 -16.76 -14.33 5.23
C ASP A 122 -16.56 -13.42 3.99
N GLU A 123 -16.00 -12.21 4.14
CA GLU A 123 -15.58 -11.38 3.00
C GLU A 123 -14.40 -12.04 2.25
N GLU A 124 -14.48 -12.07 0.91
CA GLU A 124 -13.44 -12.65 0.06
C GLU A 124 -12.53 -11.55 -0.52
N PRO A 125 -11.21 -11.80 -0.68
CA PRO A 125 -10.31 -10.81 -1.24
C PRO A 125 -10.64 -10.51 -2.70
N VAL A 126 -11.10 -9.28 -2.96
CA VAL A 126 -11.29 -8.77 -4.32
C VAL A 126 -9.98 -8.14 -4.80
N ALA A 127 -9.61 -8.42 -6.06
CA ALA A 127 -8.49 -7.71 -6.69
C ALA A 127 -8.80 -6.21 -6.72
N PHE A 128 -7.82 -5.39 -6.36
CA PHE A 128 -8.02 -3.94 -6.36
C PHE A 128 -8.25 -3.45 -7.80
N ASP A 129 -9.47 -3.06 -8.11
CA ASP A 129 -9.77 -2.29 -9.32
C ASP A 129 -9.69 -0.79 -8.97
N PRO A 130 -8.70 -0.05 -9.49
CA PRO A 130 -8.55 1.38 -9.21
C PRO A 130 -9.75 2.23 -9.65
N VAL A 131 -10.67 1.68 -10.45
CA VAL A 131 -11.81 2.41 -11.00
C VAL A 131 -13.15 2.06 -10.35
N SER A 132 -13.32 0.91 -9.71
CA SER A 132 -14.66 0.47 -9.26
C SER A 132 -14.88 0.58 -7.74
N GLU A 133 -13.83 0.56 -6.92
CA GLU A 133 -13.98 0.43 -5.44
C GLU A 133 -13.11 1.38 -4.62
N LEU A 134 -12.54 2.37 -5.28
CA LEU A 134 -11.64 3.31 -4.65
C LEU A 134 -12.41 4.52 -4.12
N GLN A 135 -12.51 4.67 -2.80
CA GLN A 135 -12.70 5.99 -2.19
C GLN A 135 -11.34 6.62 -1.96
N ALA A 136 -10.92 7.53 -2.85
CA ALA A 136 -9.70 8.30 -2.67
C ALA A 136 -10.03 9.80 -2.70
N ARG A 137 -9.14 10.60 -2.13
CA ARG A 137 -9.23 12.05 -2.30
C ARG A 137 -9.03 12.37 -3.77
N CYS A 138 -9.94 13.10 -4.39
CA CYS A 138 -9.77 13.57 -5.77
C CYS A 138 -8.50 14.43 -5.89
N PRO A 139 -7.65 14.25 -6.90
CA PRO A 139 -6.47 15.10 -7.08
C PRO A 139 -6.79 16.58 -7.24
N MET A 140 -7.95 16.88 -7.85
CA MET A 140 -8.35 18.24 -8.22
C MET A 140 -8.92 19.02 -7.04
N CYS A 141 -9.79 18.39 -6.25
CA CYS A 141 -10.52 19.08 -5.19
C CYS A 141 -10.32 18.49 -3.79
N ARG A 142 -9.54 17.41 -3.66
CA ARG A 142 -9.22 16.70 -2.41
C ARG A 142 -10.42 16.08 -1.67
N THR A 143 -11.64 16.22 -2.21
CA THR A 143 -12.85 15.56 -1.72
C THR A 143 -12.72 14.05 -1.87
N LEU A 144 -13.11 13.30 -0.84
CA LEU A 144 -13.21 11.84 -0.91
C LEU A 144 -14.28 11.48 -1.96
N ALA A 145 -13.86 10.79 -3.02
CA ALA A 145 -14.71 10.48 -4.15
C ALA A 145 -14.42 9.07 -4.66
N SER A 146 -15.47 8.39 -5.15
CA SER A 146 -15.29 7.25 -6.04
C SER A 146 -15.13 7.74 -7.48
N ALA A 147 -14.44 6.95 -8.29
CA ALA A 147 -14.32 7.15 -9.73
C ALA A 147 -15.18 6.11 -10.45
N SER A 148 -15.55 6.36 -11.70
CA SER A 148 -16.15 5.37 -12.60
C SER A 148 -15.69 5.63 -14.03
N LEU A 149 -15.56 4.57 -14.82
CA LEU A 149 -15.13 4.68 -16.22
C LEU A 149 -16.18 5.46 -17.03
N ASN A 150 -15.72 6.47 -17.77
CA ASN A 150 -16.55 7.28 -18.63
C ASN A 150 -16.37 6.86 -20.10
N VAL A 151 -17.07 5.79 -20.48
CA VAL A 151 -16.98 5.20 -21.83
C VAL A 151 -17.43 6.17 -22.90
N SER A 152 -18.53 6.90 -22.67
CA SER A 152 -19.03 7.90 -23.62
C SER A 152 -18.00 8.98 -23.92
N ARG A 153 -17.30 9.47 -22.89
CA ARG A 153 -16.22 10.44 -23.08
C ARG A 153 -15.03 9.84 -23.83
N ALA A 154 -14.70 8.57 -23.58
CA ALA A 154 -13.64 7.88 -24.33
C ALA A 154 -13.97 7.81 -25.83
N GLU A 155 -15.20 7.42 -26.18
CA GLU A 155 -15.67 7.33 -27.56
C GLU A 155 -15.69 8.70 -28.26
N GLU A 156 -16.15 9.74 -27.56
CA GLU A 156 -16.12 11.13 -28.05
C GLU A 156 -14.68 11.56 -28.39
N LEU A 157 -13.74 11.35 -27.47
CA LEU A 157 -12.33 11.75 -27.65
C LEU A 157 -11.66 10.94 -28.75
N LYS A 158 -11.93 9.63 -28.85
CA LYS A 158 -11.42 8.77 -29.92
C LYS A 158 -11.92 9.22 -31.30
N LYS A 159 -13.17 9.68 -31.39
CA LYS A 159 -13.73 10.23 -32.64
C LYS A 159 -13.18 11.62 -32.97
N LYS A 160 -12.98 12.47 -31.96
CA LYS A 160 -12.55 13.87 -32.11
C LYS A 160 -11.05 14.00 -32.39
N TYR A 161 -10.23 13.13 -31.79
CA TYR A 161 -8.76 13.16 -31.88
C TYR A 161 -8.19 11.78 -32.23
N PRO A 162 -8.50 11.22 -33.42
CA PRO A 162 -8.13 9.85 -33.75
C PRO A 162 -6.61 9.61 -33.75
N ARG A 163 -5.79 10.60 -34.17
CA ARG A 163 -4.33 10.43 -34.21
C ARG A 163 -3.74 10.50 -32.81
N THR A 164 -4.12 11.52 -32.04
CA THR A 164 -3.62 11.67 -30.66
C THR A 164 -4.10 10.53 -29.77
N TRP A 165 -5.33 10.03 -29.98
CA TRP A 165 -5.82 8.84 -29.30
C TRP A 165 -5.00 7.60 -29.64
N ALA A 166 -4.68 7.35 -30.91
CA ALA A 166 -3.85 6.22 -31.31
C ALA A 166 -2.44 6.28 -30.70
N ALA A 167 -1.84 7.47 -30.62
CA ALA A 167 -0.57 7.67 -29.92
C ALA A 167 -0.70 7.33 -28.43
N ARG A 168 -1.76 7.81 -27.76
CA ARG A 168 -2.05 7.47 -26.35
C ARG A 168 -2.34 5.98 -26.13
N GLU A 169 -2.94 5.30 -27.10
CA GLU A 169 -3.20 3.86 -27.05
C GLU A 169 -1.87 3.07 -27.13
N ALA A 170 -0.97 3.47 -28.02
CA ALA A 170 0.38 2.90 -28.08
C ALA A 170 1.22 3.18 -26.82
N ASP A 171 1.07 4.37 -26.22
CA ASP A 171 1.72 4.71 -24.94
C ASP A 171 1.08 3.98 -23.76
N GLY A 172 -0.25 3.86 -23.73
CA GLY A 172 -0.98 3.21 -22.64
C GLY A 172 -0.73 1.72 -22.55
N GLU A 173 -0.51 1.05 -23.69
CA GLU A 173 -0.02 -0.32 -23.75
C GLU A 173 1.39 -0.43 -23.13
N ARG A 174 2.24 0.59 -23.34
CA ARG A 174 3.58 0.68 -22.71
C ARG A 174 3.53 1.03 -21.23
N ASP A 175 2.67 1.94 -20.77
CA ASP A 175 2.56 2.33 -19.35
C ASP A 175 2.05 1.17 -18.45
N LEU A 176 1.27 0.23 -19.02
CA LEU A 176 0.90 -1.02 -18.35
C LEU A 176 2.06 -2.03 -18.27
N VAL A 177 3.10 -1.84 -19.08
CA VAL A 177 4.27 -2.71 -19.20
C VAL A 177 5.50 -2.11 -18.51
N ASP A 178 5.68 -0.78 -18.51
CA ASP A 178 6.91 -0.08 -18.12
C ASP A 178 6.75 0.88 -16.91
N GLY A 179 5.54 1.04 -16.37
CA GLY A 179 5.35 1.85 -15.16
C GLY A 179 5.97 1.20 -13.94
N GLU A 180 6.92 1.87 -13.27
CA GLU A 180 7.50 1.49 -11.97
C GLU A 180 6.45 0.80 -11.07
N ASP A 181 6.60 -0.52 -10.92
CA ASP A 181 5.51 -1.49 -10.81
C ASP A 181 4.94 -1.60 -9.38
N ILE A 182 4.49 -0.48 -8.81
CA ILE A 182 3.83 -0.42 -7.50
C ILE A 182 2.36 -0.82 -7.66
N GLN A 183 2.05 -2.04 -7.24
CA GLN A 183 0.72 -2.63 -7.25
C GLN A 183 0.10 -2.56 -5.85
N THR A 184 -1.23 -2.38 -5.79
CA THR A 184 -1.98 -2.45 -4.53
C THR A 184 -2.54 -3.85 -4.34
N VAL A 185 -2.22 -4.47 -3.21
CA VAL A 185 -2.65 -5.81 -2.81
C VAL A 185 -3.55 -5.70 -1.59
N THR A 186 -4.67 -6.42 -1.58
CA THR A 186 -5.54 -6.47 -0.41
C THR A 186 -5.21 -7.74 0.38
N VAL A 187 -4.76 -7.56 1.62
CA VAL A 187 -4.45 -8.65 2.56
C VAL A 187 -5.46 -8.61 3.70
N TYR A 188 -6.01 -9.76 4.03
CA TYR A 188 -6.86 -9.96 5.19
C TYR A 188 -6.10 -10.74 6.24
N ILE A 189 -6.07 -10.22 7.46
CA ILE A 189 -5.51 -10.91 8.63
C ILE A 189 -6.61 -11.03 9.67
N GLY A 190 -6.86 -12.23 10.18
CA GLY A 190 -7.97 -12.40 11.09
C GLY A 190 -8.08 -13.78 11.69
N ASN A 191 -9.20 -14.02 12.38
CA ASN A 191 -9.52 -15.35 12.87
C ASN A 191 -11.01 -15.68 12.78
N ARG A 192 -11.28 -16.96 12.52
CA ARG A 192 -12.58 -17.57 12.81
C ARG A 192 -12.60 -18.06 14.24
N HIS A 193 -13.77 -18.10 14.84
CA HIS A 193 -14.01 -18.60 16.17
C HIS A 193 -15.28 -19.46 16.18
N GLU A 194 -15.20 -20.58 16.88
CA GLU A 194 -16.34 -21.39 17.27
C GLU A 194 -16.18 -21.83 18.72
N TRP A 195 -17.29 -21.83 19.45
CA TRP A 195 -17.34 -22.39 20.79
C TRP A 195 -17.49 -23.92 20.69
N VAL A 196 -16.66 -24.65 21.42
CA VAL A 196 -16.65 -26.11 21.48
C VAL A 196 -17.15 -26.56 22.83
N ALA A 197 -18.21 -27.34 22.83
CA ALA A 197 -18.76 -27.90 24.06
C ALA A 197 -17.72 -28.76 24.79
N PRO A 198 -17.54 -28.57 26.11
CA PRO A 198 -16.62 -29.37 26.88
C PRO A 198 -17.05 -30.84 26.84
N ARG A 199 -16.11 -31.75 26.58
CA ARG A 199 -16.37 -33.19 26.73
C ARG A 199 -16.42 -33.54 28.22
N PRO A 200 -17.10 -34.63 28.61
CA PRO A 200 -17.23 -35.03 30.02
C PRO A 200 -15.88 -35.17 30.75
N ASP A 201 -14.81 -35.50 30.04
CA ASP A 201 -13.46 -35.70 30.58
C ASP A 201 -12.50 -34.51 30.40
N ASP A 202 -12.92 -33.43 29.72
CA ASP A 202 -12.04 -32.29 29.42
C ASP A 202 -11.94 -31.32 30.60
N ARG A 203 -10.72 -30.88 30.92
CA ARG A 203 -10.50 -29.74 31.81
C ARG A 203 -11.16 -28.52 31.16
N ALA A 204 -12.16 -27.94 31.82
CA ALA A 204 -13.13 -26.97 31.33
C ALA A 204 -12.61 -25.63 30.74
N GLN A 205 -11.32 -25.51 30.39
CA GLN A 205 -10.69 -24.24 30.03
C GLN A 205 -10.56 -24.04 28.52
N ASN A 206 -10.33 -25.09 27.71
CA ASN A 206 -10.06 -24.95 26.27
C ASN A 206 -11.32 -25.09 25.38
N GLN A 207 -12.26 -24.17 25.53
CA GLN A 207 -13.56 -24.22 24.85
C GLN A 207 -13.62 -23.35 23.57
N HIS A 208 -12.60 -22.54 23.30
CA HIS A 208 -12.58 -21.69 22.11
C HIS A 208 -11.73 -22.35 21.04
N ARG A 209 -12.35 -22.86 19.97
CA ARG A 209 -11.61 -23.23 18.76
C ARG A 209 -11.53 -22.00 17.89
N TRP A 210 -10.31 -21.59 17.59
CA TRP A 210 -10.05 -20.46 16.73
C TRP A 210 -9.17 -20.90 15.56
N THR A 211 -9.41 -20.30 14.40
CA THR A 211 -8.60 -20.49 13.19
C THR A 211 -8.07 -19.14 12.77
N PHE A 212 -6.80 -18.87 13.04
CA PHE A 212 -6.11 -17.70 12.53
C PHE A 212 -5.76 -17.90 11.06
N PHE A 213 -5.88 -16.87 10.24
CA PHE A 213 -5.59 -16.94 8.81
C PHE A 213 -5.05 -15.62 8.26
N VAL A 214 -4.32 -15.76 7.14
CA VAL A 214 -3.98 -14.66 6.24
C VAL A 214 -4.51 -14.99 4.84
N LYS A 215 -5.29 -14.09 4.25
CA LYS A 215 -5.73 -14.16 2.85
C LYS A 215 -5.17 -12.98 2.08
N SER A 216 -4.97 -13.14 0.77
CA SER A 216 -4.50 -12.06 -0.11
C SER A 216 -5.23 -12.12 -1.44
N SER A 217 -5.49 -10.97 -2.05
CA SER A 217 -6.02 -10.87 -3.41
C SER A 217 -5.00 -11.29 -4.49
N ARG A 218 -3.70 -11.17 -4.18
CA ARG A 218 -2.58 -11.66 -5.00
C ARG A 218 -1.84 -12.74 -4.23
N THR A 219 -2.05 -13.99 -4.62
CA THR A 219 -1.45 -15.15 -3.94
C THR A 219 -0.24 -15.70 -4.67
N ASP A 220 -0.11 -15.35 -5.95
CA ASP A 220 0.98 -15.71 -6.84
C ASP A 220 2.29 -15.01 -6.46
N ILE A 221 2.25 -13.89 -5.74
CA ILE A 221 3.42 -13.14 -5.26
C ILE A 221 3.83 -13.48 -3.82
N ILE A 222 3.02 -14.25 -3.09
CA ILE A 222 3.35 -14.65 -1.71
C ILE A 222 4.14 -15.94 -1.77
N GLU A 223 5.31 -15.94 -1.15
CA GLU A 223 6.17 -17.12 -1.02
C GLU A 223 5.73 -17.98 0.17
N GLU A 224 5.64 -17.37 1.36
CA GLU A 224 5.22 -18.05 2.58
C GLU A 224 4.72 -17.06 3.65
N VAL A 225 4.02 -17.58 4.67
CA VAL A 225 3.56 -16.80 5.83
C VAL A 225 4.10 -17.43 7.11
N HIS A 226 4.78 -16.64 7.93
CA HIS A 226 5.28 -17.08 9.24
C HIS A 226 4.36 -16.57 10.33
N ILE A 227 3.69 -17.48 11.02
CA ILE A 227 2.73 -17.20 12.08
C ILE A 227 3.40 -17.41 13.43
N PHE A 228 3.46 -16.35 14.24
CA PHE A 228 4.04 -16.33 15.57
C PHE A 228 2.92 -16.29 16.62
N LEU A 229 2.75 -17.42 17.29
CA LEU A 229 1.84 -17.61 18.41
C LEU A 229 2.54 -17.29 19.74
N HIS A 230 1.75 -17.14 20.79
CA HIS A 230 2.29 -17.03 22.15
C HIS A 230 3.23 -18.22 22.49
N PRO A 231 4.33 -18.01 23.24
CA PRO A 231 5.34 -19.05 23.53
C PRO A 231 4.81 -20.33 24.20
N THR A 232 3.62 -20.28 24.80
CA THR A 232 2.97 -21.46 25.40
C THR A 232 2.48 -22.48 24.37
N PHE A 233 2.30 -22.06 23.11
CA PHE A 233 1.93 -22.97 22.03
C PHE A 233 3.15 -23.72 21.50
N ARG A 234 2.97 -24.99 21.13
CA ARG A 234 4.02 -25.80 20.52
C ARG A 234 3.55 -26.37 19.17
N PRO A 235 4.27 -26.11 18.07
CA PRO A 235 5.29 -25.06 17.94
C PRO A 235 4.65 -23.66 18.08
N SER A 236 5.41 -22.69 18.62
CA SER A 236 4.98 -21.28 18.72
C SER A 236 5.19 -20.51 17.42
N ARG A 237 6.07 -21.00 16.54
CA ARG A 237 6.26 -20.48 15.17
C ARG A 237 5.77 -21.52 14.18
N VAL A 238 4.92 -21.10 13.25
CA VAL A 238 4.37 -21.95 12.20
C VAL A 238 4.63 -21.30 10.85
N VAL A 239 5.25 -22.05 9.93
CA VAL A 239 5.56 -21.56 8.59
C VAL A 239 4.61 -22.21 7.59
N CYS A 240 3.81 -21.40 6.92
CA CYS A 240 2.84 -21.83 5.92
C CYS A 240 3.38 -21.49 4.52
N GLN A 241 3.95 -22.49 3.85
CA GLN A 241 4.54 -22.34 2.50
C GLN A 241 3.53 -22.48 1.36
N ARG A 242 2.36 -23.06 1.66
CA ARG A 242 1.30 -23.26 0.67
C ARG A 242 -0.01 -22.80 1.26
N ARG A 243 -0.88 -22.33 0.37
CA ARG A 243 -2.26 -22.01 0.73
C ARG A 243 -3.00 -23.26 1.20
N PRO A 244 -3.98 -23.11 2.11
CA PRO A 244 -4.34 -21.88 2.83
C PRO A 244 -3.34 -21.53 3.96
N TYR A 245 -3.03 -20.23 4.13
CA TYR A 245 -2.12 -19.75 5.18
C TYR A 245 -2.87 -19.60 6.51
N GLN A 246 -3.12 -20.72 7.18
CA GLN A 246 -3.95 -20.75 8.39
C GLN A 246 -3.48 -21.75 9.43
N ILE A 247 -3.92 -21.53 10.67
CA ILE A 247 -3.71 -22.44 11.78
C ILE A 247 -4.92 -22.48 12.69
N THR A 248 -5.31 -23.69 13.09
CA THR A 248 -6.41 -23.93 14.04
C THR A 248 -5.87 -24.44 15.37
N ARG A 249 -6.35 -23.88 16.48
CA ARG A 249 -6.01 -24.29 17.84
C ARG A 249 -7.21 -24.16 18.77
N LEU A 250 -7.09 -24.80 19.94
CA LEU A 250 -7.98 -24.59 21.07
C LEU A 250 -7.30 -23.66 22.08
N GLY A 251 -8.07 -22.76 22.66
CA GLY A 251 -7.60 -21.86 23.70
C GLY A 251 -8.73 -21.42 24.63
N TRP A 252 -8.35 -20.62 25.61
CA TRP A 252 -9.24 -20.09 26.65
C TRP A 252 -9.32 -18.56 26.64
N GLY A 253 -8.47 -17.90 25.85
CA GLY A 253 -8.36 -16.45 25.83
C GLY A 253 -7.83 -15.93 24.51
N VAL A 254 -7.87 -14.61 24.38
CA VAL A 254 -7.44 -13.85 23.21
C VAL A 254 -6.03 -13.30 23.43
N PHE A 255 -5.23 -13.24 22.38
CA PHE A 255 -3.88 -12.66 22.38
C PHE A 255 -3.54 -12.13 20.98
N VAL A 256 -2.49 -11.32 20.89
CA VAL A 256 -1.98 -10.84 19.60
C VAL A 256 -1.18 -11.94 18.92
N ILE A 257 -1.50 -12.20 17.64
CA ILE A 257 -0.73 -13.05 16.74
C ILE A 257 -0.04 -12.13 15.74
N THR A 258 1.27 -12.32 15.57
CA THR A 258 2.03 -11.67 14.51
C THR A 258 2.17 -12.64 13.35
N ALA A 259 1.82 -12.19 12.15
CA ALA A 259 2.03 -12.93 10.91
C ALA A 259 2.94 -12.12 9.98
N SER A 260 4.12 -12.66 9.70
CA SER A 260 5.00 -12.09 8.68
C SER A 260 4.60 -12.66 7.33
N VAL A 261 4.25 -11.79 6.38
CA VAL A 261 3.94 -12.16 5.00
C VAL A 261 5.19 -11.94 4.14
N ILE A 262 5.73 -13.03 3.60
CA ILE A 262 6.96 -13.03 2.80
C ILE A 262 6.56 -13.07 1.32
N LEU A 263 7.08 -12.13 0.55
CA LEU A 263 6.90 -12.07 -0.90
C LEU A 263 7.92 -12.96 -1.62
N LYS A 264 7.58 -13.36 -2.85
CA LYS A 264 8.53 -13.99 -3.76
C LYS A 264 9.62 -13.01 -4.14
N ALA A 265 10.81 -13.53 -4.43
CA ALA A 265 11.91 -12.74 -4.97
C ALA A 265 11.47 -11.95 -6.22
N GLY A 266 12.00 -10.75 -6.36
CA GLY A 266 11.54 -9.76 -7.34
C GLY A 266 10.39 -8.87 -6.84
N TYR A 267 9.81 -9.14 -5.67
CA TYR A 267 8.79 -8.27 -5.07
C TYR A 267 9.25 -7.71 -3.73
N SER A 268 8.90 -6.45 -3.46
CA SER A 268 9.22 -5.75 -2.20
C SER A 268 8.00 -4.98 -1.67
N TRP A 269 7.81 -4.96 -0.35
CA TRP A 269 6.74 -4.18 0.26
C TRP A 269 7.08 -2.69 0.27
N VAL A 270 6.15 -1.85 -0.20
CA VAL A 270 6.24 -0.39 -0.06
C VAL A 270 5.59 0.02 1.25
N SER A 271 6.25 -0.34 2.35
CA SER A 271 5.89 0.02 3.72
C SER A 271 7.15 0.38 4.51
N ASP A 272 7.01 1.23 5.52
CA ASP A 272 8.09 1.55 6.47
C ASP A 272 8.27 0.43 7.51
N ASP A 273 7.21 -0.32 7.77
CA ASP A 273 7.23 -1.49 8.67
C ASP A 273 7.76 -2.76 7.97
N ALA A 274 8.09 -2.67 6.67
CA ALA A 274 8.65 -3.78 5.93
C ALA A 274 10.09 -4.06 6.37
N LEU A 275 10.39 -5.34 6.49
CA LEU A 275 11.68 -5.88 6.90
C LEU A 275 12.26 -6.74 5.76
N ASP A 276 13.56 -6.97 5.83
CA ASP A 276 14.23 -7.88 4.91
C ASP A 276 13.73 -9.31 5.14
N SER A 277 13.52 -10.05 4.06
CA SER A 277 13.07 -11.43 4.14
C SER A 277 14.17 -12.36 4.68
N PRO A 278 13.84 -13.58 5.13
CA PRO A 278 14.83 -14.52 5.68
C PRO A 278 15.94 -14.93 4.72
N ASP A 279 15.74 -14.77 3.41
CA ASP A 279 16.71 -14.97 2.33
C ASP A 279 17.49 -13.69 1.96
N GLY A 280 17.25 -12.57 2.67
CA GLY A 280 17.99 -11.33 2.52
C GLY A 280 17.44 -10.36 1.47
N ALA A 281 16.27 -10.62 0.89
CA ALA A 281 15.67 -9.67 -0.05
C ALA A 281 15.15 -8.42 0.70
N PRO A 282 15.54 -7.22 0.26
CA PRO A 282 15.21 -5.99 0.98
C PRO A 282 13.71 -5.75 1.00
N LYS A 283 13.15 -5.44 2.18
CA LYS A 283 11.70 -5.24 2.35
C LYS A 283 10.81 -6.39 1.82
N GLY A 284 11.35 -7.61 1.71
CA GLY A 284 10.61 -8.79 1.22
C GLY A 284 9.58 -9.34 2.23
N MET A 285 9.57 -8.84 3.47
CA MET A 285 8.72 -9.34 4.55
C MET A 285 7.94 -8.20 5.21
N LEU A 286 6.64 -8.41 5.44
CA LEU A 286 5.81 -7.45 6.20
C LEU A 286 5.16 -8.13 7.41
N PRO A 287 5.53 -7.73 8.64
CA PRO A 287 4.82 -8.14 9.85
C PRO A 287 3.45 -7.48 9.93
N LEU A 288 2.42 -8.30 10.15
CA LEU A 288 1.06 -7.86 10.43
C LEU A 288 0.64 -8.41 11.80
N GLU A 289 0.00 -7.58 12.61
CA GLU A 289 -0.48 -7.97 13.93
C GLU A 289 -2.00 -8.06 13.95
N TRP A 290 -2.51 -9.06 14.67
CA TRP A 290 -3.93 -9.24 14.85
C TRP A 290 -4.24 -9.72 16.26
N MET A 291 -5.12 -9.00 16.94
CA MET A 291 -5.68 -9.42 18.21
C MET A 291 -6.80 -10.44 17.93
N LEU A 292 -6.67 -11.67 18.44
CA LEU A 292 -7.74 -12.66 18.32
C LEU A 292 -9.07 -12.08 18.81
N ASP A 293 -10.12 -12.27 18.01
CA ASP A 293 -11.46 -11.81 18.31
C ASP A 293 -12.42 -12.99 18.33
N PHE A 294 -13.12 -13.19 19.45
CA PHE A 294 -14.11 -14.24 19.64
C PHE A 294 -15.54 -13.71 19.65
N GLU A 295 -15.73 -12.39 19.64
CA GLU A 295 -17.02 -11.72 19.78
C GLU A 295 -17.50 -11.13 18.46
N GLY A 296 -16.58 -10.78 17.56
CA GLY A 296 -16.86 -10.23 16.24
C GLY A 296 -17.90 -11.03 15.45
N PHE A 297 -18.76 -10.30 14.76
CA PHE A 297 -19.76 -10.82 13.81
C PHE A 297 -20.55 -12.02 14.36
N ASN A 298 -21.23 -11.80 15.50
CA ASN A 298 -22.02 -12.81 16.21
C ASN A 298 -21.19 -14.00 16.76
N GLY A 299 -19.97 -13.70 17.22
CA GLY A 299 -19.08 -14.69 17.81
C GLY A 299 -18.37 -15.60 16.80
N LYS A 300 -18.44 -15.28 15.50
CA LYS A 300 -17.68 -15.96 14.44
C LYS A 300 -16.21 -15.53 14.40
N GLY A 301 -15.87 -14.45 15.11
CA GLY A 301 -14.59 -13.74 15.00
C GLY A 301 -14.64 -12.63 13.96
N SER A 302 -13.50 -12.00 13.70
CA SER A 302 -13.39 -10.91 12.73
C SER A 302 -12.06 -10.95 11.99
N MET A 303 -11.93 -10.10 10.97
CA MET A 303 -10.66 -9.90 10.26
C MET A 303 -10.44 -8.44 9.91
N GLY A 304 -9.18 -8.05 9.80
CA GLY A 304 -8.73 -6.75 9.33
C GLY A 304 -8.41 -6.81 7.85
N ARG A 305 -9.00 -5.90 7.07
CA ARG A 305 -8.66 -5.66 5.66
C ARG A 305 -7.57 -4.58 5.58
N CYS A 306 -6.42 -4.96 5.02
CA CYS A 306 -5.27 -4.09 4.77
C CYS A 306 -5.09 -3.89 3.26
N ARG A 307 -5.07 -2.64 2.80
CA ARG A 307 -4.65 -2.29 1.43
C ARG A 307 -3.18 -1.91 1.48
N LEU A 308 -2.34 -2.78 0.94
CA LEU A 308 -0.89 -2.70 1.02
C LEU A 308 -0.31 -2.49 -0.38
N LYS A 309 0.90 -1.94 -0.45
CA LYS A 309 1.60 -1.68 -1.71
C LYS A 309 2.79 -2.61 -1.84
N VAL A 310 2.95 -3.15 -3.04
CA VAL A 310 4.06 -4.02 -3.42
C VAL A 310 4.69 -3.46 -4.67
N LYS A 311 6.01 -3.37 -4.72
CA LYS A 311 6.78 -3.04 -5.92
C LYS A 311 7.30 -4.34 -6.54
N ASN A 312 7.30 -4.42 -7.87
CA ASN A 312 8.02 -5.46 -8.59
C ASN A 312 9.33 -4.87 -9.15
N ASP A 313 10.44 -5.42 -8.69
CA ASP A 313 11.78 -5.09 -9.12
C ASP A 313 12.13 -6.00 -10.32
N ARG A 314 11.62 -5.64 -11.51
CA ARG A 314 11.78 -6.43 -12.75
C ARG A 314 13.23 -6.61 -13.20
N ASP A 315 14.18 -5.83 -12.68
CA ASP A 315 15.61 -5.99 -12.93
C ASP A 315 16.17 -7.34 -12.41
N TRP A 316 15.42 -8.10 -11.60
CA TRP A 316 15.78 -9.46 -11.18
C TRP A 316 15.56 -10.54 -12.27
N GLN A 317 14.99 -10.19 -13.43
CA GLN A 317 14.70 -11.14 -14.51
C GLN A 317 15.90 -11.56 -15.38
N ASP A 318 17.10 -11.00 -15.16
CA ASP A 318 18.30 -11.32 -15.96
C ASP A 318 19.17 -12.46 -15.37
N VAL A 319 18.73 -13.09 -14.28
CA VAL A 319 19.28 -14.37 -13.81
C VAL A 319 18.30 -15.44 -14.25
N SER A 320 18.71 -16.32 -15.17
CA SER A 320 17.84 -17.31 -15.82
C SER A 320 16.87 -17.93 -14.81
N GLU A 321 15.57 -17.82 -15.09
CA GLU A 321 14.49 -18.25 -14.17
C GLU A 321 14.72 -19.69 -13.65
N GLU A 322 15.40 -20.52 -14.44
CA GLU A 322 15.80 -21.89 -14.14
C GLU A 322 16.84 -22.01 -13.00
N GLU A 323 17.91 -21.22 -12.98
CA GLU A 323 18.92 -21.25 -11.89
C GLU A 323 18.35 -20.72 -10.57
N ALA A 324 17.47 -19.71 -10.65
CA ALA A 324 16.80 -19.16 -9.48
C ALA A 324 15.75 -20.13 -8.92
N GLU A 325 15.00 -20.82 -9.78
CA GLU A 325 14.09 -21.89 -9.38
C GLU A 325 14.84 -23.08 -8.77
N ASP A 326 15.92 -23.55 -9.40
CA ASP A 326 16.75 -24.65 -8.90
C ASP A 326 17.38 -24.32 -7.54
N ASN A 327 17.93 -23.12 -7.38
CA ASN A 327 18.53 -22.70 -6.12
C ASN A 327 17.47 -22.51 -5.02
N ARG A 328 16.23 -22.15 -5.38
CA ARG A 328 15.09 -22.05 -4.45
C ARG A 328 14.53 -23.41 -4.07
N GLU A 329 14.41 -24.35 -5.02
CA GLU A 329 14.04 -25.73 -4.72
C GLU A 329 15.10 -26.37 -3.82
N TRP A 330 16.38 -26.13 -4.11
CA TRP A 330 17.49 -26.56 -3.26
C TRP A 330 17.42 -25.93 -1.87
N THR A 331 17.20 -24.62 -1.77
CA THR A 331 17.10 -23.92 -0.46
C THR A 331 15.87 -24.37 0.34
N ARG A 332 14.72 -24.59 -0.33
CA ARG A 332 13.51 -25.14 0.29
C ARG A 332 13.76 -26.58 0.78
N MET A 333 14.42 -27.39 -0.04
CA MET A 333 14.82 -28.75 0.28
C MET A 333 15.78 -28.76 1.47
N VAL A 334 16.79 -27.90 1.50
CA VAL A 334 17.75 -27.81 2.62
C VAL A 334 17.12 -27.31 3.91
N ARG A 335 16.27 -26.28 3.87
CA ARG A 335 15.49 -25.86 5.05
C ARG A 335 14.59 -26.99 5.58
N GLN A 336 14.08 -27.84 4.70
CA GLN A 336 13.33 -29.04 5.10
C GLN A 336 14.25 -30.12 5.72
N TYR A 337 15.42 -30.38 5.14
CA TYR A 337 16.40 -31.34 5.67
C TYR A 337 17.02 -30.92 7.01
N GLU A 338 17.29 -29.62 7.20
CA GLU A 338 17.78 -29.05 8.48
C GLU A 338 16.72 -29.18 9.57
N ARG A 339 15.45 -28.91 9.25
CA ARG A 339 14.31 -29.06 10.17
C ARG A 339 14.07 -30.52 10.57
N ASP A 340 14.27 -31.46 9.65
CA ASP A 340 14.11 -32.89 9.90
C ASP A 340 15.37 -33.54 10.53
N GLY A 341 16.42 -32.74 10.83
CA GLY A 341 17.65 -33.18 11.48
C GLY A 341 18.54 -34.11 10.64
N ARG A 342 18.41 -34.05 9.30
CA ARG A 342 19.11 -34.95 8.36
C ARG A 342 20.32 -34.32 7.66
N TYR A 343 20.61 -33.06 7.90
CA TYR A 343 21.74 -32.35 7.30
C TYR A 343 22.59 -31.68 8.38
N GLU A 344 23.83 -32.13 8.55
CA GLU A 344 24.88 -31.41 9.29
C GLU A 344 25.92 -30.94 8.26
N PRO A 345 26.12 -29.63 8.07
CA PRO A 345 27.18 -29.14 7.21
C PRO A 345 28.53 -29.53 7.82
N ARG A 346 29.34 -30.30 7.09
CA ARG A 346 30.73 -30.53 7.49
C ARG A 346 31.51 -29.25 7.21
N HIS A 347 31.98 -28.61 8.28
CA HIS A 347 32.89 -27.47 8.26
C HIS A 347 34.24 -27.79 7.60
#